data_AF-A0A9N7TP79-F1
#
_entry.id   AF-A0A9N7TP79-F1
#
_cell.length_a   1.000
_cell.length_b   1.000
_cell.length_c   1.000
_cell.angle_alpha   90.00
_cell.angle_beta   90.00
_cell.angle_gamma   90.00
#
_symmetry.space_group_name_H-M   'P 1'
#
loop_
_entity.id
_entity.type
_entity.pdbx_description
1 polymer ?
#
loop_
_entity_poly.entity_id
_entity_poly.type
_entity_poly.pdbx_seq_one_letter_code
_entity_poly.pdbx_strand_id
1 'polypeptide(L)'
;MRDLDDTKSTPKLNTTNHHERGHLHTRTTLQKKKRKKKRKRRKKKKKMEKSNSFSSDRTVLCLFDVDGTLTRPREKIDPQLDEFFQTLRRKVKIGIVGGSDYSKIAEQLGEGDDVIQKFDYVFAENGTVQYKDGELVSKHAIQNQLGEELLQDLINFCLSYMGLIKLPKKRGTFIEFRNGMLNVSPIGRSCSPAERIEFSEIDKREKIREKFVAALKEKFAGKGLRFTKGGLISFDIFPEGWDKRLCLERLEREGLDTIYFFGNETTDGGNDFEIFNDPRTIGFTVFSPDDTARICRELFCDAASNDS
;
A
#
# COMPACT_ATOMS: atom_id res chain seq x y z
N MET A 1 60.80 -80.01 -15.57
CA MET A 1 61.48 -79.68 -14.29
C MET A 1 60.79 -78.46 -13.71
N ARG A 2 60.53 -78.45 -12.40
CA ARG A 2 60.04 -77.29 -11.65
C ARG A 2 61.18 -76.82 -10.71
N ASP A 3 61.10 -75.78 -9.89
CA ASP A 3 60.12 -74.73 -9.51
C ASP A 3 60.97 -73.42 -9.36
N LEU A 4 60.51 -72.16 -9.26
CA LEU A 4 59.20 -71.50 -9.09
C LEU A 4 59.33 -70.02 -9.56
N ASP A 5 58.24 -69.24 -9.51
CA ASP A 5 58.19 -67.76 -9.64
C ASP A 5 57.99 -67.10 -8.25
N ASP A 6 58.35 -65.82 -8.09
CA ASP A 6 57.39 -64.74 -7.75
C ASP A 6 58.07 -63.41 -7.38
N THR A 7 57.54 -62.31 -7.93
CA THR A 7 57.97 -60.93 -7.60
C THR A 7 56.84 -60.13 -6.95
N LYS A 8 57.22 -59.17 -6.09
CA LYS A 8 56.32 -58.50 -5.14
C LYS A 8 55.16 -57.75 -5.81
N SER A 9 53.95 -58.04 -5.35
CA SER A 9 52.72 -57.37 -5.75
C SER A 9 52.51 -56.02 -5.04
N THR A 10 51.85 -55.09 -5.73
CA THR A 10 51.40 -53.80 -5.18
C THR A 10 49.87 -53.84 -4.95
N PRO A 11 49.36 -53.29 -3.82
CA PRO A 11 47.93 -53.27 -3.56
C PRO A 11 47.23 -52.14 -4.34
N LYS A 12 46.23 -52.50 -5.15
CA LYS A 12 45.33 -51.54 -5.81
C LYS A 12 44.32 -50.99 -4.80
N LEU A 13 44.30 -49.67 -4.57
CA LEU A 13 43.15 -49.03 -3.91
C LEU A 13 41.95 -49.03 -4.87
N ASN A 14 40.84 -49.63 -4.45
CA ASN A 14 39.59 -49.60 -5.19
C ASN A 14 38.51 -49.00 -4.27
N THR A 15 38.21 -47.70 -4.44
CA THR A 15 37.13 -47.01 -3.71
C THR A 15 36.17 -46.36 -4.71
N THR A 16 35.06 -47.05 -4.96
CA THR A 16 34.05 -46.64 -5.94
C THR A 16 32.96 -45.75 -5.33
N ASN A 17 32.86 -44.54 -5.86
CA ASN A 17 31.61 -43.83 -6.17
C ASN A 17 30.37 -44.08 -5.28
N HIS A 18 30.28 -43.40 -4.13
CA HIS A 18 28.99 -43.23 -3.44
C HIS A 18 28.56 -41.78 -3.14
N HIS A 19 29.44 -40.77 -3.19
CA HIS A 19 29.06 -39.39 -2.83
C HIS A 19 28.53 -38.50 -3.97
N GLU A 20 28.91 -38.71 -5.24
CA GLU A 20 28.47 -37.80 -6.33
C GLU A 20 27.01 -37.99 -6.77
N ARG A 21 26.46 -39.21 -6.65
CA ARG A 21 25.10 -39.51 -7.14
C ARG A 21 24.00 -38.76 -6.37
N GLY A 22 24.21 -38.45 -5.07
CA GLY A 22 23.25 -37.70 -4.25
C GLY A 22 23.15 -36.21 -4.61
N HIS A 23 24.28 -35.56 -4.93
CA HIS A 23 24.30 -34.13 -5.24
C HIS A 23 23.72 -33.80 -6.62
N LEU A 24 23.89 -34.68 -7.61
CA LEU A 24 23.33 -34.49 -8.95
C LEU A 24 21.80 -34.67 -8.95
N HIS A 25 21.27 -35.61 -8.16
CA HIS A 25 19.82 -35.88 -8.05
C HIS A 25 19.06 -34.75 -7.32
N THR A 26 19.67 -34.15 -6.29
CA THR A 26 19.10 -33.01 -5.54
C THR A 26 19.13 -31.71 -6.35
N ARG A 27 20.23 -31.39 -7.06
CA ARG A 27 20.28 -30.23 -7.98
C ARG A 27 19.23 -30.32 -9.09
N THR A 28 19.09 -31.48 -9.73
CA THR A 28 18.13 -31.67 -10.84
C THR A 28 16.67 -31.62 -10.38
N THR A 29 16.32 -32.17 -9.20
CA THR A 29 14.97 -32.03 -8.64
C THR A 29 14.64 -30.59 -8.24
N LEU A 30 15.59 -29.85 -7.65
CA LEU A 30 15.39 -28.43 -7.31
C LEU A 30 15.21 -27.55 -8.57
N GLN A 31 15.99 -27.78 -9.63
CA GLN A 31 15.81 -27.13 -10.93
C GLN A 31 14.47 -27.50 -11.59
N LYS A 32 14.04 -28.77 -11.53
CA LYS A 32 12.72 -29.21 -12.01
C LYS A 32 11.59 -28.53 -11.23
N LYS A 33 11.69 -28.39 -9.90
CA LYS A 33 10.74 -27.61 -9.06
C LYS A 33 10.72 -26.13 -9.46
N LYS A 34 11.88 -25.46 -9.62
CA LYS A 34 11.96 -24.07 -10.11
C LYS A 34 11.34 -23.88 -11.50
N ARG A 35 11.62 -24.79 -12.46
CA ARG A 35 11.02 -24.79 -13.81
C ARG A 35 9.50 -25.02 -13.78
N LYS A 36 8.98 -25.93 -12.94
CA LYS A 36 7.53 -26.12 -12.72
C LYS A 36 6.88 -24.86 -12.11
N LYS A 37 7.50 -24.22 -11.11
CA LYS A 37 7.00 -22.96 -10.51
C LYS A 37 6.99 -21.80 -11.53
N LYS A 38 8.02 -21.68 -12.38
CA LYS A 38 8.08 -20.70 -13.49
C LYS A 38 7.04 -20.97 -14.59
N ARG A 39 6.78 -22.24 -14.96
CA ARG A 39 5.68 -22.60 -15.89
C ARG A 39 4.29 -22.36 -15.27
N LYS A 40 4.07 -22.64 -13.98
CA LYS A 40 2.82 -22.29 -13.28
C LYS A 40 2.60 -20.77 -13.25
N ARG A 41 3.60 -19.97 -12.86
CA ARG A 41 3.53 -18.49 -12.91
C ARG A 41 3.23 -17.96 -14.32
N ARG A 42 3.93 -18.46 -15.36
CA ARG A 42 3.64 -18.09 -16.77
C ARG A 42 2.24 -18.52 -17.23
N LYS A 43 1.69 -19.63 -16.72
CA LYS A 43 0.30 -20.03 -16.98
C LYS A 43 -0.73 -19.18 -16.20
N LYS A 44 -0.46 -18.77 -14.95
CA LYS A 44 -1.32 -17.79 -14.23
C LYS A 44 -1.31 -16.45 -14.99
N LYS A 45 -0.13 -15.90 -15.30
CA LYS A 45 0.01 -14.67 -16.10
C LYS A 45 -0.70 -14.75 -17.46
N LYS A 46 -0.49 -15.80 -18.27
CA LYS A 46 -1.24 -15.98 -19.54
C LYS A 46 -2.75 -16.21 -19.40
N LYS A 47 -3.24 -16.68 -18.24
CA LYS A 47 -4.67 -16.82 -17.98
C LYS A 47 -5.29 -15.49 -17.53
N MET A 48 -4.54 -14.68 -16.78
CA MET A 48 -4.87 -13.28 -16.43
C MET A 48 -4.82 -12.35 -17.64
N GLU A 49 -3.78 -12.43 -18.47
CA GLU A 49 -3.68 -11.67 -19.74
C GLU A 49 -4.87 -11.98 -20.67
N LYS A 50 -5.41 -13.21 -20.65
CA LYS A 50 -6.63 -13.59 -21.39
C LYS A 50 -7.94 -13.19 -20.69
N SER A 51 -7.94 -12.86 -19.40
CA SER A 51 -9.14 -12.34 -18.70
C SER A 51 -9.19 -10.81 -18.64
N ASN A 52 -8.04 -10.13 -18.76
CA ASN A 52 -7.92 -8.67 -18.72
C ASN A 52 -7.97 -8.03 -20.12
N SER A 53 -8.68 -8.67 -21.07
CA SER A 53 -8.97 -8.09 -22.39
C SER A 53 -10.09 -7.04 -22.27
N PHE A 54 -9.82 -5.95 -21.57
CA PHE A 54 -10.72 -4.81 -21.45
C PHE A 54 -10.73 -3.98 -22.75
N SER A 55 -11.80 -3.23 -23.01
CA SER A 55 -11.75 -2.17 -24.02
C SER A 55 -10.67 -1.14 -23.62
N SER A 56 -9.89 -0.71 -24.62
CA SER A 56 -8.95 0.41 -24.51
C SER A 56 -9.65 1.73 -24.17
N ASP A 57 -10.92 1.83 -24.51
CA ASP A 57 -11.65 3.10 -24.65
C ASP A 57 -12.39 3.49 -23.36
N ARG A 58 -12.05 2.85 -22.22
CA ARG A 58 -12.56 3.21 -20.89
C ARG A 58 -11.93 4.54 -20.44
N THR A 59 -12.62 5.65 -20.68
CA THR A 59 -12.21 7.01 -20.28
C THR A 59 -12.72 7.42 -18.89
N VAL A 60 -13.68 6.70 -18.32
CA VAL A 60 -14.18 6.92 -16.95
C VAL A 60 -13.33 6.13 -15.94
N LEU A 61 -12.96 6.77 -14.83
CA LEU A 61 -12.31 6.17 -13.67
C LEU A 61 -13.20 6.30 -12.42
N CYS A 62 -13.39 5.20 -11.69
CA CYS A 62 -13.80 5.24 -10.28
C CYS A 62 -12.57 5.07 -9.40
N LEU A 63 -12.26 6.09 -8.60
CA LEU A 63 -11.16 6.13 -7.65
C LEU A 63 -11.71 6.03 -6.23
N PHE A 64 -11.25 5.04 -5.48
CA PHE A 64 -11.77 4.74 -4.14
C PHE A 64 -10.71 4.96 -3.06
N ASP A 65 -11.10 5.51 -1.91
CA ASP A 65 -10.41 5.25 -0.66
C ASP A 65 -10.50 3.74 -0.26
N VAL A 66 -9.71 3.30 0.71
CA VAL A 66 -9.65 1.90 1.18
C VAL A 66 -10.38 1.65 2.51
N ASP A 67 -10.16 2.49 3.53
CA ASP A 67 -10.44 2.20 4.95
C ASP A 67 -11.79 2.82 5.40
N GLY A 68 -12.87 2.03 5.29
CA GLY A 68 -14.26 2.48 5.45
C GLY A 68 -15.00 2.57 4.11
N THR A 69 -14.26 2.75 3.01
CA THR A 69 -14.79 2.92 1.65
C THR A 69 -14.86 1.61 0.86
N LEU A 70 -13.82 0.78 0.87
CA LEU A 70 -13.81 -0.55 0.21
C LEU A 70 -13.74 -1.71 1.21
N THR A 71 -13.26 -1.44 2.41
CA THR A 71 -13.10 -2.42 3.50
C THR A 71 -13.61 -1.81 4.80
N ARG A 72 -13.90 -2.64 5.81
CA ARG A 72 -13.99 -2.11 7.17
C ARG A 72 -12.58 -1.69 7.63
N PRO A 73 -12.44 -0.65 8.49
CA PRO A 73 -11.12 -0.10 8.81
C PRO A 73 -10.10 -1.15 9.29
N ARG A 74 -9.04 -1.34 8.51
CA ARG A 74 -7.95 -2.33 8.68
C ARG A 74 -8.38 -3.81 8.59
N GLU A 75 -9.56 -4.10 8.05
CA GLU A 75 -9.99 -5.45 7.73
C GLU A 75 -9.76 -5.76 6.24
N LYS A 76 -9.92 -7.03 5.87
CA LYS A 76 -9.90 -7.45 4.46
C LYS A 76 -11.20 -7.08 3.75
N ILE A 77 -11.12 -6.91 2.43
CA ILE A 77 -12.30 -6.78 1.57
C ILE A 77 -13.17 -8.03 1.65
N ASP A 78 -14.50 -7.83 1.67
CA ASP A 78 -15.44 -8.94 1.57
C ASP A 78 -15.37 -9.57 0.16
N PRO A 79 -15.37 -10.92 0.03
CA PRO A 79 -15.27 -11.58 -1.27
C PRO A 79 -16.37 -11.21 -2.28
N GLN A 80 -17.60 -10.93 -1.83
CA GLN A 80 -18.71 -10.54 -2.71
C GLN A 80 -18.53 -9.11 -3.22
N LEU A 81 -18.08 -8.20 -2.36
CA LEU A 81 -17.72 -6.84 -2.77
C LEU A 81 -16.54 -6.85 -3.74
N ASP A 82 -15.53 -7.70 -3.51
CA ASP A 82 -14.41 -7.86 -4.43
C ASP A 82 -14.86 -8.32 -5.83
N GLU A 83 -15.72 -9.34 -5.92
CA GLU A 83 -16.32 -9.80 -7.18
C GLU A 83 -17.15 -8.70 -7.87
N PHE A 84 -17.88 -7.89 -7.09
CA PHE A 84 -18.59 -6.72 -7.60
C PHE A 84 -17.62 -5.69 -8.21
N PHE A 85 -16.55 -5.30 -7.53
CA PHE A 85 -15.59 -4.32 -8.08
C PHE A 85 -14.84 -4.88 -9.30
N GLN A 86 -14.50 -6.17 -9.33
CA GLN A 86 -13.95 -6.82 -10.53
C GLN A 86 -14.95 -6.87 -11.70
N THR A 87 -16.25 -6.81 -11.42
CA THR A 87 -17.31 -6.68 -12.44
C THR A 87 -17.45 -5.23 -12.92
N LEU A 88 -17.45 -4.25 -11.99
CA LEU A 88 -17.44 -2.82 -12.31
C LEU A 88 -16.26 -2.43 -13.21
N ARG A 89 -15.07 -3.00 -12.95
CA ARG A 89 -13.86 -2.80 -13.76
C ARG A 89 -14.03 -3.15 -15.25
N ARG A 90 -14.99 -4.01 -15.60
CA ARG A 90 -15.26 -4.34 -17.02
C ARG A 90 -15.92 -3.17 -17.77
N LYS A 91 -16.59 -2.27 -17.05
CA LYS A 91 -17.31 -1.11 -17.59
C LYS A 91 -16.45 0.16 -17.55
N VAL A 92 -15.84 0.43 -16.40
CA VAL A 92 -15.02 1.63 -16.13
C VAL A 92 -13.61 1.23 -15.69
N LYS A 93 -12.64 2.15 -15.71
CA LYS A 93 -11.39 1.94 -14.98
C LYS A 93 -11.67 2.02 -13.47
N ILE A 94 -10.99 1.21 -12.67
CA ILE A 94 -11.03 1.35 -11.21
C ILE A 94 -9.64 1.55 -10.63
N GLY A 95 -9.53 2.42 -9.63
CA GLY A 95 -8.29 2.69 -8.92
C GLY A 95 -8.52 2.88 -7.43
N ILE A 96 -7.45 2.77 -6.65
CA ILE A 96 -7.48 3.00 -5.20
C ILE A 96 -6.44 4.04 -4.78
N VAL A 97 -6.76 4.84 -3.77
CA VAL A 97 -5.84 5.80 -3.14
C VAL A 97 -5.94 5.75 -1.62
N GLY A 98 -4.81 5.65 -0.93
CA GLY A 98 -4.79 5.61 0.54
C GLY A 98 -3.47 6.07 1.16
N GLY A 99 -3.53 6.61 2.38
CA GLY A 99 -2.35 7.08 3.11
C GLY A 99 -1.49 5.95 3.72
N SER A 100 -1.98 4.71 3.69
CA SER A 100 -1.23 3.52 4.07
C SER A 100 -0.13 3.17 3.05
N ASP A 101 0.92 2.49 3.51
CA ASP A 101 1.88 1.86 2.62
C ASP A 101 1.26 0.74 1.78
N TYR A 102 1.92 0.43 0.67
CA TYR A 102 1.48 -0.59 -0.29
C TYR A 102 1.23 -1.96 0.37
N SER A 103 2.05 -2.36 1.35
CA SER A 103 1.95 -3.69 1.97
C SER A 103 0.64 -3.86 2.74
N LYS A 104 0.19 -2.82 3.46
CA LYS A 104 -1.11 -2.80 4.15
C LYS A 104 -2.27 -2.84 3.16
N ILE A 105 -2.21 -2.01 2.12
CA ILE A 105 -3.25 -1.97 1.06
C ILE A 105 -3.36 -3.34 0.38
N ALA A 106 -2.23 -4.00 0.11
CA ALA A 106 -2.16 -5.35 -0.46
C ALA A 106 -2.70 -6.43 0.49
N GLU A 107 -2.49 -6.30 1.81
CA GLU A 107 -3.05 -7.20 2.82
C GLU A 107 -4.59 -7.11 2.88
N GLN A 108 -5.14 -5.90 2.79
CA GLN A 108 -6.58 -5.65 2.83
C GLN A 108 -7.29 -6.06 1.54
N LEU A 109 -6.71 -5.74 0.38
CA LEU A 109 -7.36 -5.87 -0.93
C LEU A 109 -6.88 -7.07 -1.76
N GLY A 110 -6.07 -7.99 -1.21
CA GLY A 110 -5.61 -9.16 -1.96
C GLY A 110 -4.83 -10.21 -1.18
N GLU A 111 -4.16 -11.07 -1.96
CA GLU A 111 -3.18 -12.05 -1.46
C GLU A 111 -1.79 -11.73 -2.05
N GLY A 112 -0.95 -11.06 -1.27
CA GLY A 112 0.33 -10.56 -1.76
C GLY A 112 0.15 -9.54 -2.89
N ASP A 113 0.95 -9.65 -3.95
CA ASP A 113 0.95 -8.69 -5.07
C ASP A 113 -0.23 -8.81 -6.04
N ASP A 114 -1.29 -9.55 -5.71
CA ASP A 114 -2.45 -9.65 -6.60
C ASP A 114 -3.27 -8.31 -6.65
N VAL A 115 -3.10 -7.38 -5.70
CA VAL A 115 -3.83 -6.08 -5.67
C VAL A 115 -3.55 -5.21 -6.91
N ILE A 116 -2.30 -5.07 -7.35
CA ILE A 116 -1.92 -4.26 -8.53
C ILE A 116 -2.43 -4.86 -9.85
N GLN A 117 -2.95 -6.08 -9.80
CA GLN A 117 -3.55 -6.77 -10.94
C GLN A 117 -5.08 -6.66 -10.93
N LYS A 118 -5.68 -6.31 -9.78
CA LYS A 118 -7.13 -6.18 -9.55
C LYS A 118 -7.67 -4.77 -9.81
N PHE A 119 -6.83 -3.75 -9.70
CA PHE A 119 -7.14 -2.36 -10.05
C PHE A 119 -6.32 -1.92 -11.26
N ASP A 120 -6.81 -0.93 -12.02
CA ASP A 120 -6.06 -0.30 -13.12
C ASP A 120 -5.01 0.68 -12.56
N TYR A 121 -5.28 1.31 -11.42
CA TYR A 121 -4.34 2.16 -10.66
C TYR A 121 -4.31 1.80 -9.17
N VAL A 122 -3.12 1.83 -8.55
CA VAL A 122 -2.95 1.72 -7.10
C VAL A 122 -2.03 2.83 -6.60
N PHE A 123 -2.57 3.74 -5.81
CA PHE A 123 -1.89 4.88 -5.21
C PHE A 123 -1.72 4.65 -3.69
N ALA A 124 -0.57 4.13 -3.29
CA ALA A 124 -0.20 4.00 -1.89
C ALA A 124 0.49 5.29 -1.40
N GLU A 125 0.42 5.56 -0.10
CA GLU A 125 0.94 6.78 0.53
C GLU A 125 0.51 8.06 -0.21
N ASN A 126 -0.81 8.20 -0.37
CA ASN A 126 -1.49 9.28 -1.11
C ASN A 126 -1.13 9.40 -2.61
N GLY A 127 -0.42 8.42 -3.18
CA GLY A 127 0.05 8.44 -4.57
C GLY A 127 1.53 8.75 -4.72
N THR A 128 2.26 8.95 -3.62
CA THR A 128 3.73 9.00 -3.65
C THR A 128 4.35 7.68 -4.07
N VAL A 129 3.63 6.55 -3.92
CA VAL A 129 3.94 5.27 -4.54
C VAL A 129 2.81 4.86 -5.48
N GLN A 130 3.08 4.79 -6.77
CA GLN A 130 2.08 4.49 -7.79
C GLN A 130 2.37 3.20 -8.56
N TYR A 131 1.34 2.36 -8.68
CA TYR A 131 1.28 1.31 -9.70
C TYR A 131 0.18 1.60 -10.71
N LYS A 132 0.41 1.22 -11.97
CA LYS A 132 -0.55 1.26 -13.08
C LYS A 132 -0.42 -0.03 -13.88
N ASP A 133 -1.55 -0.64 -14.24
CA ASP A 133 -1.61 -1.87 -15.05
C ASP A 133 -0.69 -3.01 -14.53
N GLY A 134 -0.44 -3.02 -13.22
CA GLY A 134 0.41 -4.00 -12.55
C GLY A 134 1.91 -3.70 -12.49
N GLU A 135 2.36 -2.55 -12.99
CA GLU A 135 3.77 -2.13 -12.98
C GLU A 135 3.95 -0.86 -12.11
N LEU A 136 5.11 -0.72 -11.46
CA LEU A 136 5.45 0.46 -10.65
C LEU A 136 5.79 1.64 -11.57
N VAL A 137 5.05 2.75 -11.44
CA VAL A 137 5.21 3.96 -12.28
C VAL A 137 6.12 4.99 -11.63
N SER A 138 5.86 5.30 -10.37
CA SER A 138 6.59 6.34 -9.64
C SER A 138 6.77 5.99 -8.18
N LYS A 139 7.82 6.58 -7.60
CA LYS A 139 8.11 6.53 -6.17
C LYS A 139 8.77 7.85 -5.75
N HIS A 140 7.99 8.73 -5.15
CA HIS A 140 8.44 10.01 -4.60
C HIS A 140 8.91 9.80 -3.16
N ALA A 141 9.97 10.50 -2.78
CA ALA A 141 10.59 10.37 -1.47
C ALA A 141 10.68 11.76 -0.82
N ILE A 142 10.14 11.91 0.39
CA ILE A 142 9.96 13.19 1.08
C ILE A 142 11.26 14.01 1.22
N GLN A 143 12.41 13.34 1.40
CA GLN A 143 13.72 14.00 1.44
C GLN A 143 14.10 14.71 0.14
N ASN A 144 13.64 14.21 -1.01
CA ASN A 144 13.88 14.86 -2.31
C ASN A 144 12.98 16.10 -2.50
N GLN A 145 11.87 16.18 -1.78
CA GLN A 145 10.91 17.30 -1.86
C GLN A 145 11.22 18.40 -0.85
N LEU A 146 11.57 18.03 0.39
CA LEU A 146 11.85 18.98 1.48
C LEU A 146 13.33 19.39 1.55
N GLY A 147 14.24 18.57 1.03
CA GLY A 147 15.67 18.67 1.31
C GLY A 147 16.03 18.12 2.71
N GLU A 148 17.26 17.63 2.83
CA GLU A 148 17.78 17.03 4.08
C GLU A 148 17.78 18.00 5.27
N GLU A 149 18.09 19.29 5.05
CA GLU A 149 18.18 20.28 6.13
C GLU A 149 16.84 20.49 6.85
N LEU A 150 15.77 20.82 6.11
CA LEU A 150 14.43 20.99 6.66
C LEU A 150 13.87 19.69 7.26
N LEU A 151 14.18 18.55 6.63
CA LEU A 151 13.76 17.24 7.11
C LEU A 151 14.44 16.87 8.44
N GLN A 152 15.73 17.15 8.59
CA GLN A 152 16.46 16.92 9.83
C GLN A 152 16.03 17.89 10.92
N ASP A 153 15.78 19.17 10.62
CA ASP A 153 15.18 20.12 11.56
C ASP A 153 13.83 19.63 12.10
N LEU A 154 12.97 19.12 11.21
CA LEU A 154 11.67 18.56 11.56
C LEU A 154 11.80 17.33 12.47
N ILE A 155 12.68 16.39 12.12
CA ILE A 155 12.94 15.18 12.90
C ILE A 155 13.51 15.54 14.29
N ASN A 156 14.54 16.40 14.33
CA ASN A 156 15.19 16.83 15.56
C ASN A 156 14.21 17.53 16.50
N PHE A 157 13.37 18.43 15.97
CA PHE A 157 12.32 19.05 16.78
C PHE A 157 11.32 18.04 17.31
N CYS A 158 10.86 17.09 16.48
CA CYS A 158 9.93 16.05 16.92
C CYS A 158 10.52 15.19 18.05
N LEU A 159 11.79 14.79 17.93
CA LEU A 159 12.51 14.03 18.96
C LEU A 159 12.65 14.84 20.27
N SER A 160 13.07 16.11 20.19
CA SER A 160 13.19 16.99 21.35
C SER A 160 11.86 17.20 22.06
N TYR A 161 10.79 17.52 21.31
CA TYR A 161 9.45 17.74 21.86
C TYR A 161 8.92 16.47 22.54
N MET A 162 9.03 15.31 21.89
CA MET A 162 8.62 14.03 22.48
C MET A 162 9.47 13.61 23.68
N GLY A 163 10.71 14.09 23.81
CA GLY A 163 11.55 13.90 25.00
C GLY A 163 10.93 14.52 26.26
N LEU A 164 10.26 15.65 26.11
CA LEU A 164 9.63 16.41 27.21
C LEU A 164 8.26 15.86 27.63
N ILE A 165 7.49 15.27 26.70
CA ILE A 165 6.18 14.67 27.01
C ILE A 165 6.35 13.50 27.99
N LYS A 166 5.68 13.54 29.14
CA LYS A 166 5.52 12.40 30.05
C LYS A 166 4.20 11.68 29.73
N LEU A 167 4.26 10.36 29.58
CA LEU A 167 3.10 9.49 29.36
C LEU A 167 3.20 8.31 30.34
N PRO A 168 2.08 7.67 30.72
CA PRO A 168 2.11 6.44 31.53
C PRO A 168 2.92 5.31 30.87
N LYS A 169 2.93 5.28 29.53
CA LYS A 169 3.66 4.29 28.73
C LYS A 169 4.27 4.97 27.50
N LYS A 170 5.51 4.60 27.19
CA LYS A 170 6.17 4.80 25.88
C LYS A 170 6.67 3.46 25.37
N ARG A 171 6.76 3.31 24.04
CA ARG A 171 7.22 2.10 23.34
C ARG A 171 8.35 2.47 22.40
N GLY A 172 8.26 2.12 21.11
CA GLY A 172 9.24 2.47 20.08
C GLY A 172 8.56 2.90 18.79
N THR A 173 9.37 3.26 17.78
CA THR A 173 8.88 3.81 16.51
C THR A 173 8.06 5.09 16.75
N PHE A 174 8.69 6.09 17.38
CA PHE A 174 8.10 7.42 17.64
C PHE A 174 7.97 8.25 16.37
N ILE A 175 8.93 8.10 15.45
CA ILE A 175 8.88 8.64 14.09
C ILE A 175 9.02 7.43 13.16
N GLU A 176 8.06 7.24 12.28
CA GLU A 176 8.12 6.29 11.17
C GLU A 176 8.32 7.07 9.88
N PHE A 177 9.47 6.85 9.24
CA PHE A 177 9.81 7.42 7.95
C PHE A 177 9.12 6.61 6.85
N ARG A 178 8.22 7.22 6.10
CA ARG A 178 7.62 6.64 4.89
C ARG A 178 8.15 7.38 3.65
N ASN A 179 7.70 6.98 2.46
CA ASN A 179 8.10 7.64 1.22
C ASN A 179 7.43 9.02 1.12
N GLY A 180 6.14 9.11 1.45
CA GLY A 180 5.37 10.36 1.38
C GLY A 180 5.32 11.23 2.64
N MET A 181 5.68 10.70 3.80
CA MET A 181 5.34 11.34 5.08
C MET A 181 6.20 10.85 6.25
N LEU A 182 6.25 11.64 7.32
CA LEU A 182 6.65 11.18 8.65
C LEU A 182 5.40 10.92 9.50
N ASN A 183 5.19 9.69 9.98
CA ASN A 183 4.16 9.40 10.98
C ASN A 183 4.76 9.56 12.37
N VAL A 184 4.26 10.52 13.15
CA VAL A 184 4.78 10.85 14.49
C VAL A 184 3.79 10.40 15.57
N SER A 185 4.26 9.56 16.50
CA SER A 185 3.48 8.91 17.56
C SER A 185 4.12 9.16 18.93
N PRO A 186 3.53 10.00 19.81
CA PRO A 186 4.11 10.28 21.13
C PRO A 186 4.26 9.05 22.05
N ILE A 187 3.36 8.06 21.92
CA ILE A 187 3.48 6.76 22.61
C ILE A 187 4.42 5.78 21.88
N GLY A 188 4.62 5.97 20.57
CA GLY A 188 5.34 5.05 19.69
C GLY A 188 4.41 4.05 18.99
N ARG A 189 4.63 3.76 17.70
CA ARG A 189 3.74 2.90 16.89
C ARG A 189 3.73 1.43 17.35
N SER A 190 4.76 0.96 18.04
CA SER A 190 4.86 -0.43 18.53
C SER A 190 4.07 -0.72 19.82
N CYS A 191 3.14 0.17 20.21
CA CYS A 191 2.21 -0.07 21.31
C CYS A 191 1.09 -1.05 20.97
N SER A 192 0.64 -1.77 22.00
CA SER A 192 -0.43 -2.78 21.92
C SER A 192 -1.81 -2.14 21.66
N PRO A 193 -2.83 -2.91 21.20
CA PRO A 193 -4.18 -2.38 21.00
C PRO A 193 -4.78 -1.71 22.25
N ALA A 194 -4.57 -2.27 23.44
CA ALA A 194 -5.03 -1.68 24.69
C ALA A 194 -4.31 -0.35 25.01
N GLU A 195 -3.00 -0.29 24.79
CA GLU A 195 -2.19 0.93 24.98
C GLU A 195 -2.58 2.04 23.99
N ARG A 196 -3.06 1.68 22.79
CA ARG A 196 -3.60 2.64 21.81
C ARG A 196 -4.90 3.29 22.27
N ILE A 197 -5.77 2.53 22.94
CA ILE A 197 -7.03 3.02 23.51
C ILE A 197 -6.72 3.95 24.69
N GLU A 198 -5.90 3.49 25.64
CA GLU A 198 -5.43 4.28 26.79
C GLU A 198 -4.80 5.61 26.35
N PHE A 199 -3.88 5.58 25.36
CA PHE A 199 -3.31 6.81 24.81
C PHE A 199 -4.36 7.71 24.17
N SER A 200 -5.34 7.15 23.44
CA SER A 200 -6.38 7.96 22.80
C SER A 200 -7.28 8.66 23.81
N GLU A 201 -7.56 8.05 24.96
CA GLU A 201 -8.32 8.67 26.05
C GLU A 201 -7.54 9.80 26.73
N ILE A 202 -6.25 9.58 26.99
CA ILE A 202 -5.33 10.59 27.53
C ILE A 202 -5.22 11.77 26.54
N ASP A 203 -4.98 11.50 25.25
CA ASP A 203 -4.84 12.51 24.20
C ASP A 203 -6.12 13.34 24.00
N LYS A 204 -7.31 12.73 24.11
CA LYS A 204 -8.60 13.47 24.11
C LYS A 204 -8.70 14.46 25.27
N ARG A 205 -8.26 14.08 26.47
CA ARG A 205 -8.32 14.92 27.68
C ARG A 205 -7.24 16.01 27.69
N GLU A 206 -6.02 15.66 27.30
CA GLU A 206 -4.83 16.49 27.48
C GLU A 206 -4.39 17.22 26.20
N LYS A 207 -5.02 16.91 25.06
CA LYS A 207 -4.78 17.52 23.73
C LYS A 207 -3.32 17.40 23.29
N ILE A 208 -2.69 16.25 23.52
CA ILE A 208 -1.23 16.05 23.36
C ILE A 208 -0.82 16.24 21.89
N ARG A 209 -1.47 15.54 20.96
CA ARG A 209 -1.19 15.66 19.52
C ARG A 209 -1.58 17.04 18.98
N GLU A 210 -2.69 17.60 19.43
CA GLU A 210 -3.14 18.94 19.03
C GLU A 210 -2.11 20.02 19.40
N LYS A 211 -1.62 20.03 20.65
CA LYS A 211 -0.57 20.95 21.11
C LYS A 211 0.76 20.75 20.38
N PHE A 212 1.13 19.50 20.09
CA PHE A 212 2.35 19.18 19.35
C PHE A 212 2.26 19.64 17.89
N VAL A 213 1.14 19.39 17.21
CA VAL A 213 0.87 19.89 15.86
C VAL A 213 0.81 21.43 15.82
N ALA A 214 0.27 22.09 16.85
CA ALA A 214 0.29 23.55 16.94
C ALA A 214 1.73 24.10 17.02
N ALA A 215 2.57 23.54 17.91
CA ALA A 215 3.98 23.95 18.03
C ALA A 215 4.79 23.65 16.75
N LEU A 216 4.48 22.57 16.04
CA LEU A 216 5.05 22.27 14.72
C LEU A 216 4.63 23.30 13.66
N LYS A 217 3.34 23.65 13.59
CA LYS A 217 2.81 24.67 12.66
C LYS A 217 3.42 26.05 12.90
N GLU A 218 3.64 26.42 14.16
CA GLU A 218 4.31 27.66 14.54
C GLU A 218 5.78 27.66 14.11
N LYS A 219 6.56 26.64 14.53
CA LYS A 219 8.00 26.56 14.23
C LYS A 219 8.32 26.46 12.73
N PHE A 220 7.48 25.77 11.96
CA PHE A 220 7.68 25.53 10.53
C PHE A 220 6.70 26.33 9.66
N ALA A 221 6.19 27.46 10.16
CA ALA A 221 5.35 28.38 9.40
C ALA A 221 6.03 28.78 8.08
N GLY A 222 5.27 28.77 6.98
CA GLY A 222 5.76 29.10 5.64
C GLY A 222 6.69 28.06 4.99
N LYS A 223 6.99 26.92 5.64
CA LYS A 223 7.87 25.86 5.08
C LYS A 223 7.14 24.81 4.24
N GLY A 224 5.88 25.06 3.84
CA GLY A 224 5.11 24.15 2.98
C GLY A 224 4.83 22.77 3.60
N LEU A 225 4.60 22.70 4.92
CA LEU A 225 4.26 21.46 5.64
C LEU A 225 2.77 21.41 6.00
N ARG A 226 2.18 20.22 5.82
CA ARG A 226 0.81 19.88 6.24
C ARG A 226 0.83 18.79 7.31
N PHE A 227 -0.23 18.76 8.11
CA PHE A 227 -0.35 17.94 9.31
C PHE A 227 -1.77 17.38 9.42
N THR A 228 -1.94 16.06 9.38
CA THR A 228 -3.25 15.40 9.53
C THR A 228 -3.23 14.38 10.67
N LYS A 229 -4.42 14.08 11.22
CA LYS A 229 -4.55 13.20 12.38
C LYS A 229 -4.49 11.72 11.96
N GLY A 230 -3.45 11.02 12.40
CA GLY A 230 -3.17 9.62 12.11
C GLY A 230 -3.91 8.68 13.07
N GLY A 231 -5.23 8.55 12.90
CA GLY A 231 -6.07 7.66 13.70
C GLY A 231 -5.99 7.93 15.22
N LEU A 232 -5.77 6.89 16.02
CA LEU A 232 -5.82 6.97 17.49
C LEU A 232 -4.55 7.51 18.17
N ILE A 233 -3.35 7.27 17.61
CA ILE A 233 -2.08 7.48 18.34
C ILE A 233 -1.09 8.45 17.70
N SER A 234 -1.22 8.75 16.41
CA SER A 234 -0.23 9.54 15.68
C SER A 234 -0.84 10.68 14.88
N PHE A 235 0.02 11.44 14.22
CA PHE A 235 -0.30 12.38 13.16
C PHE A 235 0.75 12.24 12.06
N ASP A 236 0.37 12.56 10.84
CA ASP A 236 1.24 12.48 9.66
C ASP A 236 1.70 13.89 9.28
N ILE A 237 2.98 14.02 8.94
CA ILE A 237 3.61 15.26 8.46
C ILE A 237 4.09 15.03 7.03
N PHE A 238 3.67 15.88 6.11
CA PHE A 238 3.94 15.72 4.68
C PHE A 238 4.04 17.10 3.99
N PRO A 239 4.67 17.18 2.81
CA PRO A 239 4.69 18.41 2.00
C PRO A 239 3.27 18.85 1.62
N GLU A 240 3.08 20.14 1.43
CA GLU A 240 1.84 20.67 0.88
C GLU A 240 1.52 20.08 -0.51
N GLY A 241 0.26 19.71 -0.73
CA GLY A 241 -0.20 18.99 -1.92
C GLY A 241 0.02 17.47 -1.89
N TRP A 242 0.73 16.91 -0.90
CA TRP A 242 0.91 15.45 -0.76
C TRP A 242 -0.21 14.76 0.06
N ASP A 243 -1.37 15.41 0.17
CA ASP A 243 -2.65 14.76 0.44
C ASP A 243 -3.10 13.93 -0.77
N LYS A 244 -4.29 13.32 -0.72
CA LYS A 244 -4.78 12.41 -1.78
C LYS A 244 -4.82 13.06 -3.17
N ARG A 245 -4.88 14.40 -3.31
CA ARG A 245 -4.85 15.08 -4.62
C ARG A 245 -3.57 14.82 -5.42
N LEU A 246 -2.47 14.41 -4.79
CA LEU A 246 -1.22 14.09 -5.48
C LEU A 246 -1.42 13.02 -6.60
N CYS A 247 -2.34 12.07 -6.42
CA CYS A 247 -2.62 11.10 -7.47
C CYS A 247 -3.27 11.73 -8.72
N LEU A 248 -3.99 12.85 -8.57
CA LEU A 248 -4.69 13.52 -9.67
C LEU A 248 -3.72 14.17 -10.67
N GLU A 249 -2.59 14.70 -10.21
CA GLU A 249 -1.53 15.27 -11.10
C GLU A 249 -1.04 14.26 -12.15
N ARG A 250 -1.11 12.97 -11.82
CA ARG A 250 -0.80 11.92 -12.79
C ARG A 250 -2.00 11.56 -13.66
N LEU A 251 -3.19 11.46 -13.08
CA LEU A 251 -4.42 11.07 -13.78
C LEU A 251 -4.82 12.07 -14.88
N GLU A 252 -4.48 13.35 -14.74
CA GLU A 252 -4.61 14.35 -15.82
C GLU A 252 -3.97 13.92 -17.15
N ARG A 253 -2.87 13.16 -17.08
CA ARG A 253 -2.09 12.73 -18.28
C ARG A 253 -2.58 11.40 -18.86
N GLU A 254 -3.66 10.86 -18.32
CA GLU A 254 -4.16 9.51 -18.65
C GLU A 254 -5.36 9.52 -19.61
N GLY A 255 -5.80 10.71 -20.07
CA GLY A 255 -6.89 10.86 -21.04
C GLY A 255 -8.23 10.38 -20.49
N LEU A 256 -8.55 10.76 -19.25
CA LEU A 256 -9.79 10.41 -18.59
C LEU A 256 -10.81 11.54 -18.73
N ASP A 257 -12.03 11.21 -19.18
CA ASP A 257 -13.12 12.18 -19.33
C ASP A 257 -13.78 12.51 -17.99
N THR A 258 -13.74 11.57 -17.03
CA THR A 258 -14.37 11.72 -15.72
C THR A 258 -13.67 10.87 -14.67
N ILE A 259 -13.39 11.48 -13.52
CA ILE A 259 -12.89 10.80 -12.32
C ILE A 259 -13.98 10.91 -11.24
N TYR A 260 -14.63 9.79 -10.94
CA TYR A 260 -15.50 9.68 -9.78
C TYR A 260 -14.64 9.31 -8.57
N PHE A 261 -14.75 10.07 -7.49
CA PHE A 261 -14.03 9.78 -6.24
C PHE A 261 -15.02 9.31 -5.17
N PHE A 262 -14.67 8.25 -4.45
CA PHE A 262 -15.47 7.70 -3.34
C PHE A 262 -14.63 7.69 -2.06
N GLY A 263 -15.15 8.28 -0.98
CA GLY A 263 -14.47 8.37 0.31
C GLY A 263 -15.43 8.53 1.49
N ASN A 264 -14.97 8.22 2.69
CA ASN A 264 -15.78 8.23 3.92
C ASN A 264 -15.38 9.34 4.90
N GLU A 265 -14.22 9.99 4.73
CA GLU A 265 -13.77 11.12 5.55
C GLU A 265 -13.75 12.43 4.74
N THR A 266 -14.87 12.74 4.09
CA THR A 266 -15.05 13.85 3.12
C THR A 266 -15.40 15.20 3.74
N THR A 267 -15.53 15.29 5.07
CA THR A 267 -15.79 16.53 5.80
C THR A 267 -14.49 17.23 6.21
N ASP A 268 -14.53 18.53 6.51
CA ASP A 268 -13.34 19.32 6.88
C ASP A 268 -12.50 18.65 8.00
N GLY A 269 -11.19 18.56 7.76
CA GLY A 269 -10.22 17.84 8.60
C GLY A 269 -10.19 16.30 8.44
N GLY A 270 -11.08 15.72 7.63
CA GLY A 270 -11.05 14.31 7.23
C GLY A 270 -10.08 14.06 6.06
N ASN A 271 -9.53 12.85 5.95
CA ASN A 271 -8.43 12.59 5.02
C ASN A 271 -8.83 12.49 3.53
N ASP A 272 -10.13 12.49 3.21
CA ASP A 272 -10.66 12.54 1.85
C ASP A 272 -11.06 13.96 1.41
N PHE A 273 -11.12 14.93 2.35
CA PHE A 273 -11.70 16.25 2.11
C PHE A 273 -11.11 16.96 0.90
N GLU A 274 -9.79 17.01 0.78
CA GLU A 274 -9.14 17.77 -0.29
C GLU A 274 -9.32 17.12 -1.67
N ILE A 275 -9.33 15.79 -1.77
CA ILE A 275 -9.57 15.10 -3.06
C ILE A 275 -11.05 15.13 -3.44
N PHE A 276 -11.97 14.99 -2.46
CA PHE A 276 -13.41 15.05 -2.69
C PHE A 276 -13.88 16.42 -3.21
N ASN A 277 -13.26 17.51 -2.74
CA ASN A 277 -13.55 18.87 -3.20
C ASN A 277 -12.66 19.33 -4.37
N ASP A 278 -11.80 18.47 -4.92
CA ASP A 278 -10.96 18.84 -6.06
C ASP A 278 -11.80 18.90 -7.35
N PRO A 279 -11.75 20.00 -8.12
CA PRO A 279 -12.60 20.19 -9.30
C PRO A 279 -12.34 19.19 -10.44
N ARG A 280 -11.27 18.38 -10.35
CA ARG A 280 -10.98 17.28 -11.28
C ARG A 280 -11.78 16.01 -10.95
N THR A 281 -12.56 16.01 -9.87
CA THR A 281 -13.32 14.84 -9.40
C THR A 281 -14.82 15.13 -9.25
N ILE A 282 -15.63 14.08 -9.37
CA ILE A 282 -17.02 14.06 -8.92
C ILE A 282 -17.04 13.21 -7.64
N GLY A 283 -17.12 13.88 -6.49
CA GLY A 283 -17.03 13.25 -5.18
C GLY A 283 -18.34 12.62 -4.68
N PHE A 284 -18.25 11.40 -4.17
CA PHE A 284 -19.28 10.71 -3.42
C PHE A 284 -18.82 10.43 -1.99
N THR A 285 -19.60 10.89 -1.01
CA THR A 285 -19.44 10.50 0.38
C THR A 285 -20.13 9.15 0.60
N VAL A 286 -19.42 8.18 1.18
CA VAL A 286 -19.92 6.84 1.47
C VAL A 286 -19.81 6.52 2.95
N PHE A 287 -20.72 5.68 3.46
CA PHE A 287 -20.73 5.33 4.88
C PHE A 287 -20.31 3.87 5.17
N SER A 288 -20.21 3.04 4.14
CA SER A 288 -19.70 1.66 4.24
C SER A 288 -19.29 1.11 2.86
N PRO A 289 -18.57 -0.03 2.81
CA PRO A 289 -18.27 -0.71 1.56
C PRO A 289 -19.51 -1.16 0.77
N ASP A 290 -20.59 -1.52 1.45
CA ASP A 290 -21.87 -1.86 0.83
C ASP A 290 -22.55 -0.65 0.19
N ASP A 291 -22.41 0.52 0.81
CA ASP A 291 -22.93 1.81 0.33
C ASP A 291 -22.15 2.29 -0.91
N THR A 292 -20.82 2.16 -0.91
CA THR A 292 -19.98 2.35 -2.11
C THR A 292 -20.46 1.47 -3.26
N ALA A 293 -20.68 0.18 -2.99
CA ALA A 293 -21.13 -0.76 -4.01
C ALA A 293 -22.57 -0.46 -4.50
N ARG A 294 -23.44 0.06 -3.64
CA ARG A 294 -24.79 0.54 -4.01
C ARG A 294 -24.71 1.70 -4.99
N ILE A 295 -23.97 2.77 -4.67
CA ILE A 295 -23.84 3.94 -5.54
C ILE A 295 -23.20 3.56 -6.89
N CYS A 296 -22.20 2.68 -6.90
CA CYS A 296 -21.63 2.18 -8.15
C CYS A 296 -22.62 1.37 -9.02
N ARG A 297 -23.64 0.71 -8.44
CA ARG A 297 -24.70 0.05 -9.22
C ARG A 297 -25.64 1.08 -9.85
N GLU A 298 -26.08 2.06 -9.06
CA GLU A 298 -26.96 3.14 -9.51
C GLU A 298 -26.34 3.91 -10.69
N LEU A 299 -25.04 4.21 -10.62
CA LEU A 299 -24.31 4.94 -11.67
C LEU A 299 -23.99 4.11 -12.93
N PHE A 300 -23.62 2.84 -12.79
CA PHE A 300 -22.99 2.08 -13.89
C PHE A 300 -23.69 0.77 -14.26
N CYS A 301 -24.73 0.35 -13.54
CA CYS A 301 -25.48 -0.87 -13.80
C CYS A 301 -26.93 -0.59 -14.20
N ASP A 302 -27.62 0.29 -13.48
CA ASP A 302 -29.07 0.34 -13.57
C ASP A 302 -29.56 1.22 -14.74
N ALA A 303 -28.73 2.15 -15.22
CA ALA A 303 -28.98 2.97 -16.42
C ALA A 303 -29.16 2.16 -17.72
N ALA A 304 -28.75 0.88 -17.76
CA ALA A 304 -28.85 0.02 -18.94
C ALA A 304 -30.24 -0.64 -19.13
N SER A 305 -31.22 -0.30 -18.29
CA SER A 305 -32.56 -0.95 -18.29
C SER A 305 -33.73 -0.05 -18.70
N ASN A 306 -33.46 1.21 -19.08
CA ASN A 306 -34.46 2.20 -19.50
C ASN A 306 -34.44 2.54 -21.00
N ASP A 307 -33.72 1.76 -21.81
CA ASP A 307 -33.61 1.96 -23.26
C ASP A 307 -33.93 0.63 -23.99
N SER A 308 -35.22 0.27 -23.95
CA SER A 308 -35.80 -0.95 -24.54
C SER A 308 -37.27 -0.76 -24.94
#